data_AF-C7QA84-F1
#
_entry.id   AF-C7QA84-F1
#
_cell.length_a   1.000
_cell.length_b   1.000
_cell.length_c   1.000
_cell.angle_alpha   90.00
_cell.angle_beta   90.00
_cell.angle_gamma   90.00
#
_symmetry.space_group_name_H-M   'P 1'
#
loop_
_entity.id
_entity.type
_entity.pdbx_description
1 polymer ?
#
loop_
_entity_poly.entity_id
_entity_poly.type
_entity_poly.pdbx_seq_one_letter_code
_entity_poly.pdbx_strand_id
1 'polypeptide(L)'
;MPCHRCGARQTDPVRGASPWRRGVRAGEQVLICPACQRDRDWTSDLAHCAACGSPRLTRALGSTHCKDCGAEDHVTPENSENSQNSANPANPETAPAAEAAPESRTGVTTLSEDVHAALERHFGQRTD
;
A
#
# COMPACT_ATOMS: atom_id res chain seq x y z
N MET A 1 -17.06 -6.42 1.26
CA MET A 1 -17.27 -5.38 0.22
C MET A 1 -18.13 -5.94 -0.90
N PRO A 2 -19.24 -5.27 -1.26
CA PRO A 2 -20.01 -5.62 -2.44
C PRO A 2 -19.34 -5.20 -3.75
N CYS A 3 -19.84 -5.69 -4.87
CA CYS A 3 -19.49 -5.24 -6.21
C CYS A 3 -19.85 -3.77 -6.36
N HIS A 4 -18.91 -2.94 -6.82
CA HIS A 4 -19.17 -1.52 -7.01
C HIS A 4 -20.28 -1.25 -8.03
N ARG A 5 -20.36 -2.05 -9.10
CA ARG A 5 -21.34 -1.83 -10.19
C ARG A 5 -22.75 -2.31 -9.87
N CYS A 6 -22.90 -3.49 -9.26
CA CYS A 6 -24.21 -4.14 -9.07
C CYS A 6 -24.57 -4.45 -7.61
N GLY A 7 -23.70 -4.14 -6.64
CA GLY A 7 -23.96 -4.38 -5.22
C GLY A 7 -23.89 -5.84 -4.77
N ALA A 8 -23.67 -6.81 -5.68
CA ALA A 8 -23.55 -8.23 -5.32
C ALA A 8 -22.48 -8.45 -4.23
N ARG A 9 -22.72 -9.34 -3.27
CA ARG A 9 -21.73 -9.64 -2.22
C ARG A 9 -20.77 -10.72 -2.70
N GLN A 10 -19.50 -10.58 -2.34
CA GLN A 10 -18.52 -11.64 -2.59
C GLN A 10 -18.89 -12.88 -1.79
N THR A 11 -19.03 -14.00 -2.48
CA THR A 11 -19.09 -15.34 -1.88
C THR A 11 -17.66 -15.87 -1.83
N ASP A 12 -17.30 -16.48 -0.70
CA ASP A 12 -15.98 -17.07 -0.51
C ASP A 12 -15.79 -18.25 -1.48
N PRO A 13 -14.74 -18.25 -2.33
CA PRO A 13 -14.45 -19.41 -3.16
C PRO A 13 -14.11 -20.63 -2.29
N VAL A 14 -14.77 -21.76 -2.56
CA VAL A 14 -14.50 -23.02 -1.83
C VAL A 14 -13.03 -23.44 -1.97
N ARG A 15 -12.38 -23.16 -3.12
CA ARG A 15 -10.94 -23.31 -3.35
C ARG A 15 -10.43 -22.33 -4.41
N GLY A 16 -9.16 -21.94 -4.27
CA GLY A 16 -8.41 -21.21 -5.29
C GLY A 16 -8.54 -19.69 -5.22
N ALA A 17 -8.03 -19.02 -6.26
CA ALA A 17 -8.09 -17.57 -6.35
C ALA A 17 -9.54 -17.09 -6.55
N SER A 18 -9.91 -15.99 -5.88
CA SER A 18 -11.21 -15.38 -6.08
C SER A 18 -11.38 -14.94 -7.54
N PRO A 19 -12.52 -15.23 -8.19
CA PRO A 19 -12.81 -14.77 -9.55
C PRO A 19 -13.14 -13.26 -9.61
N TRP A 20 -13.19 -12.59 -8.46
CA TRP A 20 -13.45 -11.16 -8.36
C TRP A 20 -12.20 -10.36 -8.70
N ARG A 21 -12.36 -9.36 -9.57
CA ARG A 21 -11.29 -8.40 -9.87
C ARG A 21 -11.29 -7.28 -8.84
N ARG A 22 -10.09 -6.79 -8.54
CA ARG A 22 -9.84 -5.61 -7.72
C ARG A 22 -9.40 -4.48 -8.64
N GLY A 23 -9.83 -3.27 -8.34
CA GLY A 23 -9.39 -2.03 -9.00
C GLY A 23 -9.52 -0.85 -8.05
N VAL A 24 -9.10 0.33 -8.50
CA VAL A 24 -9.20 1.57 -7.72
C VAL A 24 -10.16 2.52 -8.41
N ARG A 25 -11.05 3.17 -7.64
CA ARG A 25 -11.95 4.22 -8.13
C ARG A 25 -12.02 5.33 -7.11
N ALA A 26 -11.85 6.58 -7.53
CA ALA A 26 -11.84 7.76 -6.65
C ALA A 26 -10.94 7.57 -5.41
N GLY A 27 -9.77 6.93 -5.58
CA GLY A 27 -8.83 6.66 -4.49
C GLY A 27 -9.24 5.53 -3.53
N GLU A 28 -10.32 4.79 -3.80
CA GLU A 28 -10.76 3.66 -2.98
C GLU A 28 -10.56 2.32 -3.69
N GLN A 29 -10.22 1.28 -2.91
CA GLN A 29 -10.15 -0.08 -3.41
C GLN A 29 -11.57 -0.65 -3.59
N VAL A 30 -11.92 -1.02 -4.82
CA VAL A 30 -13.21 -1.62 -5.16
C VAL A 30 -13.10 -3.05 -5.66
N LEU A 31 -14.23 -3.77 -5.60
CA LEU A 31 -14.40 -5.12 -6.12
C LEU A 31 -15.39 -5.14 -7.29
N ILE A 32 -15.10 -5.96 -8.30
CA ILE A 32 -15.96 -6.15 -9.47
C ILE A 32 -16.31 -7.64 -9.59
N CYS A 33 -17.59 -7.97 -9.57
CA CYS A 33 -18.05 -9.35 -9.63
C CYS A 33 -17.83 -9.97 -11.03
N PRO A 34 -17.73 -11.30 -11.13
CA PRO A 34 -17.53 -11.98 -12.42
C PRO A 34 -18.61 -11.67 -13.46
N ALA A 35 -19.85 -11.45 -13.03
CA ALA A 35 -20.93 -11.10 -13.94
C ALA A 35 -20.69 -9.75 -14.62
N CYS A 36 -20.31 -8.73 -13.85
CA CYS A 36 -20.00 -7.38 -14.35
C CYS A 36 -18.68 -7.31 -15.15
N GLN A 37 -17.76 -8.25 -14.96
CA GLN A 37 -16.52 -8.34 -15.73
C GLN A 37 -16.75 -8.79 -17.19
N ARG A 38 -17.94 -9.31 -17.52
CA ARG A 38 -18.27 -9.74 -18.88
C ARG A 38 -18.64 -8.58 -19.81
N ASP A 39 -19.04 -7.44 -19.25
CA ASP A 39 -19.28 -6.22 -20.04
C ASP A 39 -17.95 -5.72 -20.59
N ARG A 40 -17.87 -5.28 -21.85
CA ARG A 40 -16.58 -4.86 -22.44
C ARG A 40 -15.94 -3.66 -21.72
N ASP A 41 -16.78 -2.78 -21.19
CA ASP A 41 -16.36 -1.49 -20.64
C ASP A 41 -16.29 -1.52 -19.11
N TRP A 42 -16.22 -2.70 -18.49
CA TRP A 42 -16.28 -2.86 -17.04
C TRP A 42 -15.15 -2.15 -16.27
N THR A 43 -14.04 -1.86 -16.95
CA THR A 43 -12.89 -1.13 -16.39
C THR A 43 -12.98 0.38 -16.56
N SER A 44 -13.96 0.90 -17.32
CA SER A 44 -13.99 2.32 -17.69
C SER A 44 -14.15 3.25 -16.50
N ASP A 45 -14.81 2.79 -15.44
CA ASP A 45 -15.01 3.55 -14.19
C ASP A 45 -13.84 3.35 -13.19
N LEU A 46 -12.78 2.66 -13.59
CA LEU A 46 -11.60 2.40 -12.77
C LEU A 46 -10.46 3.32 -13.17
N ALA A 47 -9.66 3.68 -12.19
CA ALA A 47 -8.43 4.39 -12.44
C ALA A 47 -7.43 3.48 -13.17
N HIS A 48 -6.65 4.07 -14.08
CA HIS A 48 -5.66 3.38 -14.88
C HIS A 48 -4.25 3.85 -14.52
N CYS A 49 -3.28 2.94 -14.57
CA CYS A 49 -1.88 3.26 -14.38
C CYS A 49 -1.42 4.27 -15.44
N ALA A 50 -0.88 5.41 -15.03
CA ALA A 50 -0.37 6.42 -15.95
C ALA A 50 0.87 5.95 -16.74
N ALA A 51 1.60 4.94 -16.23
CA ALA A 51 2.80 4.41 -16.88
C ALA A 51 2.51 3.36 -17.97
N CYS A 52 1.53 2.48 -17.77
CA CYS A 52 1.24 1.36 -18.69
C CYS A 52 -0.22 1.24 -19.14
N GLY A 53 -1.11 2.10 -18.64
CA GLY A 53 -2.54 2.07 -18.97
C GLY A 53 -3.32 0.92 -18.32
N SER A 54 -2.71 0.09 -17.47
CA SER A 54 -3.43 -1.02 -16.84
C SER A 54 -4.42 -0.57 -15.76
N PRO A 55 -5.64 -1.13 -15.70
CA PRO A 55 -6.59 -0.92 -14.59
C PRO A 55 -6.31 -1.81 -13.37
N ARG A 56 -5.27 -2.66 -13.40
CA ARG A 56 -4.96 -3.62 -12.32
C ARG A 56 -4.20 -2.95 -11.17
N LEU A 57 -4.87 -2.00 -10.53
CA LEU A 57 -4.33 -1.22 -9.41
C LEU A 57 -4.76 -1.79 -8.05
N THR A 58 -3.88 -1.69 -7.06
CA THR A 58 -4.16 -2.04 -5.66
C THR A 58 -3.77 -0.89 -4.76
N ARG A 59 -4.60 -0.60 -3.76
CA ARG A 59 -4.30 0.43 -2.77
C ARG A 59 -3.88 -0.22 -1.45
N ALA A 60 -2.74 0.19 -0.91
CA ALA A 60 -2.20 -0.30 0.35
C ALA A 60 -1.52 0.85 1.08
N LEU A 61 -1.78 1.00 2.38
CA LEU A 61 -1.09 1.97 3.26
C LEU A 61 -1.05 3.42 2.72
N GLY A 62 -2.05 3.82 1.93
CA GLY A 62 -2.15 5.17 1.37
C GLY A 62 -1.64 5.31 -0.07
N SER A 63 -0.77 4.41 -0.53
CA SER A 63 -0.23 4.40 -1.90
C SER A 63 -1.02 3.48 -2.84
N THR A 64 -0.90 3.73 -4.13
CA THR A 64 -1.49 2.88 -5.17
C THR A 64 -0.42 2.23 -6.04
N HIS A 65 -0.44 0.91 -6.16
CA HIS A 65 0.54 0.14 -6.93
C HIS A 65 -0.11 -0.56 -8.13
N CYS A 66 0.54 -0.48 -9.30
CA CYS A 66 0.16 -1.20 -10.51
C CYS A 66 0.67 -2.64 -10.50
N LYS A 67 -0.23 -3.62 -10.60
CA LYS A 67 0.16 -5.04 -10.60
C LYS A 67 0.86 -5.52 -11.88
N ASP A 68 0.77 -4.78 -12.98
CA ASP A 68 1.36 -5.19 -14.24
C ASP A 68 2.77 -4.63 -14.45
N CYS A 69 3.01 -3.36 -14.11
CA CYS A 69 4.32 -2.71 -14.33
C CYS A 69 5.08 -2.37 -13.04
N GLY A 70 4.46 -2.48 -11.87
CA GLY A 70 5.10 -2.18 -10.59
C GLY A 70 5.17 -0.70 -10.21
N ALA A 71 4.62 0.21 -11.03
CA ALA A 71 4.66 1.64 -10.75
C ALA A 71 3.79 1.99 -9.53
N GLU A 72 4.32 2.85 -8.66
CA GLU A 72 3.68 3.38 -7.45
C GLU A 72 3.21 4.81 -7.67
N ASP A 73 2.01 5.15 -7.19
CA ASP A 73 1.40 6.49 -7.20
C ASP A 73 1.26 7.17 -8.57
N HIS A 74 1.51 6.43 -9.65
CA HIS A 74 1.26 6.82 -11.04
C HIS A 74 -0.15 6.38 -11.48
N VAL A 75 -1.17 7.02 -10.92
CA VAL A 75 -2.57 6.81 -11.32
C VAL A 75 -3.02 8.00 -12.16
N THR A 76 -3.66 7.75 -13.31
CA THR A 76 -4.28 8.84 -14.08
C THR A 76 -5.46 9.38 -13.27
N PRO A 77 -5.44 10.65 -12.83
CA PRO A 77 -6.54 11.19 -12.06
C PRO A 77 -7.76 11.34 -12.98
N GLU A 78 -8.80 10.55 -12.75
CA GLU A 78 -10.15 10.91 -13.21
C GLU A 78 -10.66 12.03 -12.30
N ASN A 79 -10.35 13.27 -12.67
CA ASN A 79 -10.92 14.49 -12.11
C ASN A 79 -10.92 14.58 -10.57
N SER A 80 -9.78 14.92 -9.98
CA SER A 80 -9.71 15.46 -8.62
C SER A 80 -8.55 16.44 -8.52
N GLU A 81 -8.90 17.71 -8.65
CA GLU A 81 -8.14 18.82 -8.10
C GLU A 81 -7.89 18.55 -6.60
N ASN A 82 -6.67 18.86 -6.13
CA ASN A 82 -6.24 18.82 -4.72
C ASN A 82 -5.57 17.52 -4.20
N SER A 83 -4.29 17.36 -4.53
CA SER A 83 -3.20 17.12 -3.54
C SER A 83 -1.85 17.11 -4.26
N GLN A 84 -1.52 18.23 -4.89
CA GLN A 84 -0.15 18.54 -5.29
C GLN A 84 0.36 19.61 -4.32
N ASN A 85 0.77 19.19 -3.13
CA ASN A 85 1.68 19.98 -2.32
C ASN A 85 2.51 19.05 -1.44
N SER A 86 3.41 18.30 -2.08
CA SER A 86 4.62 17.78 -1.43
C SER A 86 5.64 17.46 -2.51
N ALA A 87 6.22 18.50 -3.09
CA ALA A 87 7.52 18.41 -3.71
C ALA A 87 8.30 19.72 -3.54
N ASN A 88 9.29 19.63 -2.63
CA ASN A 88 10.67 20.11 -2.76
C ASN A 88 11.00 21.60 -2.52
N PRO A 89 12.30 21.97 -2.33
CA PRO A 89 13.48 21.21 -1.88
C PRO A 89 14.40 21.99 -0.89
N ALA A 90 15.53 21.35 -0.53
CA ALA A 90 16.85 21.94 -0.25
C ALA A 90 17.13 22.59 1.12
N ASN A 91 18.00 21.87 1.83
CA ASN A 91 18.96 22.30 2.85
C ASN A 91 19.77 23.55 2.41
N PRO A 92 20.17 24.41 3.36
CA PRO A 92 21.59 24.75 3.43
C PRO A 92 22.17 24.66 4.84
N GLU A 93 23.30 23.97 4.89
CA GLU A 93 24.32 23.93 5.93
C GLU A 93 24.74 25.34 6.39
N THR A 94 24.87 25.57 7.70
CA THR A 94 25.89 26.44 8.36
C THR A 94 25.76 26.32 9.89
N ALA A 95 26.78 25.74 10.54
CA ALA A 95 26.99 25.82 11.99
C ALA A 95 27.54 27.21 12.38
N PRO A 96 27.49 27.61 13.67
CA PRO A 96 28.62 27.26 14.53
C PRO A 96 28.25 26.94 16.01
N ALA A 97 29.27 26.47 16.70
CA ALA A 97 29.32 25.90 18.05
C ALA A 97 28.84 26.81 19.20
N ALA A 98 28.25 26.19 20.23
CA ALA A 98 28.47 26.50 21.64
C ALA A 98 27.96 25.36 22.54
N GLU A 99 28.67 25.15 23.64
CA GLU A 99 28.70 24.00 24.56
C GLU A 99 27.45 23.86 25.46
N ALA A 100 27.10 22.61 25.85
CA ALA A 100 26.98 22.13 27.25
C ALA A 100 26.09 20.87 27.42
N ALA A 101 26.73 19.82 27.96
CA ALA A 101 26.23 18.71 28.81
C ALA A 101 25.27 17.61 28.25
N PRO A 102 25.49 16.32 28.63
CA PRO A 102 24.78 15.17 28.08
C PRO A 102 23.61 14.70 28.98
N GLU A 103 22.40 14.68 28.42
CA GLU A 103 21.28 13.94 29.02
C GLU A 103 20.98 12.69 28.20
N SER A 104 21.41 11.56 28.76
CA SER A 104 20.96 10.18 28.60
C SER A 104 19.88 9.93 27.54
N ARG A 105 20.33 9.55 26.34
CA ARG A 105 19.48 8.97 25.29
C ARG A 105 19.94 7.55 24.94
N THR A 106 20.06 6.70 25.95
CA THR A 106 20.23 5.24 25.77
C THR A 106 18.88 4.57 25.88
N GLY A 107 18.20 4.36 24.75
CA GLY A 107 16.94 3.64 24.71
C GLY A 107 16.56 3.00 23.37
N VAL A 108 17.44 3.04 22.36
CA VAL A 108 17.11 2.52 21.01
C VAL A 108 18.05 1.40 20.55
N THR A 109 19.18 1.17 21.23
CA THR A 109 20.12 0.11 20.84
C THR A 109 19.83 -1.27 21.44
N THR A 110 18.91 -1.40 22.41
CA THR A 110 18.66 -2.67 23.10
C THR A 110 17.57 -3.54 22.47
N LEU A 111 16.73 -2.98 21.58
CA LEU A 111 15.60 -3.72 21.03
C LEU A 111 16.04 -4.95 20.22
N SER A 112 17.15 -4.83 19.48
CA SER A 112 17.68 -5.93 18.67
C SER A 112 18.25 -7.07 19.54
N GLU A 113 18.82 -6.73 20.69
CA GLU A 113 19.37 -7.70 21.65
C GLU A 113 18.23 -8.40 22.43
N ASP A 114 17.20 -7.65 22.82
CA ASP A 114 16.01 -8.19 23.48
C ASP A 114 15.24 -9.19 22.59
N VAL A 115 15.09 -8.87 21.29
CA VAL A 115 14.46 -9.78 20.32
C VAL A 115 15.28 -11.05 20.14
N HIS A 116 16.61 -10.94 20.05
CA HIS A 116 17.49 -12.10 19.93
C HIS A 116 17.40 -13.02 21.15
N ALA A 117 17.46 -12.46 22.35
CA ALA A 117 17.34 -13.21 23.61
C ALA A 117 15.96 -13.86 23.80
N ALA A 118 14.89 -13.29 23.24
CA ALA A 118 13.56 -13.88 23.27
C ALA A 118 13.46 -15.10 22.33
N LEU A 119 14.05 -15.03 21.14
CA LEU A 119 14.07 -16.13 20.17
C LEU A 119 14.86 -17.34 20.69
N GLU A 120 16.04 -17.12 21.28
CA GLU A 120 16.85 -18.21 21.85
C GLU A 120 16.10 -18.97 22.95
N ARG A 121 15.39 -18.26 23.84
CA ARG A 121 14.56 -18.88 24.89
C ARG A 121 13.46 -19.76 24.31
N HIS A 122 12.87 -19.36 23.18
CA HIS A 122 11.74 -20.07 22.59
C HIS A 122 12.15 -21.27 21.74
N PHE A 123 13.28 -21.17 21.04
CA PHE A 123 13.74 -22.21 20.11
C PHE A 123 14.80 -23.14 20.69
N GLY A 124 15.57 -22.72 21.69
CA GLY A 124 16.60 -23.54 22.34
C GLY A 124 16.07 -24.64 23.29
N GLN A 125 14.77 -24.61 23.64
CA GLN A 125 14.15 -25.62 24.51
C GLN A 125 13.56 -26.82 23.74
N ARG A 126 13.70 -26.87 22.41
CA ARG A 126 13.02 -27.87 21.55
C ARG A 126 13.94 -28.94 20.96
N THR A 127 15.00 -29.30 21.67
CA THR A 127 15.79 -30.51 21.37
C THR A 127 15.81 -31.43 22.58
N ASP A 128 14.79 -32.28 22.66
CA ASP A 128 14.90 -33.67 23.11
C ASP A 128 14.02 -34.53 22.18
#